data_AF-A0A0B7I8Q7-F1
#
_entry.id   AF-A0A0B7I8Q7-F1
#
_cell.length_a   1.000
_cell.length_b   1.000
_cell.length_c   1.000
_cell.angle_alpha   90.00
_cell.angle_beta   90.00
_cell.angle_gamma   90.00
#
_symmetry.space_group_name_H-M   'P 1'
#
loop_
_entity.id
_entity.type
_entity.pdbx_description
1 polymer ?
#
loop_
_entity_poly.entity_id
_entity_poly.type
_entity_poly.pdbx_seq_one_letter_code
_entity_poly.pdbx_strand_id
1 'polypeptide(L)'
;MPRSVNAVARRARRKKIMKQAKGFFGRRKNVWTVAKNAVEKAMQYAYRDRRNKKRTFRALWIARINAGARLHGLSYSQFYGETKSKSH
;
A
#
# COMPACT_ATOMS: atom_id res chain seq x y z
N MET A 1 -13.74 26.18 -39.74
CA MET A 1 -14.02 25.50 -38.45
C MET A 1 -13.68 26.44 -37.30
N PRO A 2 -14.53 26.54 -36.25
CA PRO A 2 -14.23 27.35 -35.07
C PRO A 2 -13.11 26.71 -34.23
N ARG A 3 -12.27 27.54 -33.58
CA ARG A 3 -11.16 27.08 -32.75
C ARG A 3 -11.67 26.60 -31.38
N SER A 4 -11.57 25.30 -31.11
CA SER A 4 -11.89 24.74 -29.79
C SER A 4 -10.76 24.94 -28.79
N VAL A 5 -11.08 25.41 -27.58
CA VAL A 5 -10.13 25.62 -26.49
C VAL A 5 -10.59 24.93 -25.21
N ASN A 6 -9.67 24.25 -24.51
CA ASN A 6 -9.98 23.46 -23.32
C ASN A 6 -9.33 24.02 -22.03
N ALA A 7 -9.36 25.35 -21.87
CA ALA A 7 -8.67 26.01 -20.77
C ALA A 7 -9.23 25.63 -19.38
N VAL A 8 -10.57 25.58 -19.25
CA VAL A 8 -11.26 25.30 -17.98
C VAL A 8 -11.04 23.85 -17.54
N ALA A 9 -11.30 22.86 -18.41
CA ALA A 9 -11.16 21.46 -18.01
C ALA A 9 -9.69 21.06 -17.78
N ARG A 10 -8.73 21.66 -18.49
CA ARG A 10 -7.29 21.47 -18.20
C ARG A 10 -6.95 21.92 -16.78
N ARG A 11 -7.45 23.08 -16.33
CA ARG A 11 -7.23 23.59 -14.96
C ARG A 11 -7.90 22.68 -13.92
N ALA A 12 -9.13 22.23 -14.17
CA ALA A 12 -9.85 21.31 -13.28
C ALA A 12 -9.13 19.97 -13.08
N ARG A 13 -8.62 19.36 -14.17
CA ARG A 13 -7.83 18.11 -14.11
C ARG A 13 -6.59 18.26 -13.23
N ARG A 14 -5.86 19.37 -13.36
CA ARG A 14 -4.68 19.66 -12.52
C ARG A 14 -5.04 19.79 -11.04
N LYS A 15 -6.12 20.52 -10.73
CA LYS A 15 -6.62 20.67 -9.35
C LYS A 15 -6.98 19.32 -8.72
N LYS A 16 -7.59 18.39 -9.47
CA LYS A 16 -7.93 17.04 -8.98
C LYS A 16 -6.69 16.27 -8.49
N ILE A 17 -5.61 16.27 -9.28
CA ILE A 17 -4.36 15.57 -8.92
C ILE A 17 -3.62 16.32 -7.79
N MET A 18 -3.60 17.66 -7.80
CA MET A 18 -3.00 18.43 -6.70
C MET A 18 -3.73 18.20 -5.36
N LYS A 19 -5.06 17.99 -5.38
CA LYS A 19 -5.81 17.63 -4.17
C LYS A 19 -5.34 16.30 -3.58
N GLN A 20 -4.93 15.34 -4.41
CA GLN A 20 -4.37 14.06 -3.97
C GLN A 20 -2.94 14.21 -3.42
N ALA A 21 -2.19 15.22 -3.85
CA ALA A 21 -0.85 15.53 -3.35
C ALA A 21 -0.86 16.30 -2.00
N LYS A 22 -2.05 16.57 -1.42
CA LYS A 22 -2.16 17.25 -0.13
C LYS A 22 -1.41 16.46 0.95
N GLY A 23 -0.57 17.17 1.72
CA GLY A 23 0.25 16.57 2.78
C GLY A 23 1.65 16.14 2.32
N PHE A 24 1.96 16.18 1.02
CA PHE A 24 3.34 15.93 0.58
C PHE A 24 4.29 17.03 1.04
N PHE A 25 5.53 16.65 1.36
CA PHE A 25 6.55 17.58 1.85
C PHE A 25 7.10 18.50 0.75
N GLY A 26 7.48 19.72 1.13
CA GLY A 26 8.14 20.69 0.24
C GLY A 26 7.32 21.05 -1.00
N ARG A 27 7.97 21.09 -2.17
CA ARG A 27 7.37 21.49 -3.46
C ARG A 27 6.45 20.44 -4.09
N ARG A 28 6.36 19.24 -3.50
CA ARG A 28 5.57 18.12 -4.04
C ARG A 28 4.06 18.31 -3.87
N LYS A 29 3.61 19.28 -3.07
CA LYS A 29 2.19 19.61 -2.84
C LYS A 29 1.65 20.78 -3.69
N ASN A 30 2.53 21.63 -4.26
CA ASN A 30 2.13 22.87 -4.92
C ASN A 30 2.65 23.04 -6.36
N VAL A 31 3.80 22.44 -6.71
CA VAL A 31 4.33 22.49 -8.08
C VAL A 31 3.74 21.36 -8.91
N TRP A 32 2.99 21.70 -9.97
CA TRP A 32 2.25 20.73 -10.81
C TRP A 32 3.10 19.56 -11.33
N THR A 33 4.25 19.86 -11.92
CA THR A 33 5.13 18.85 -12.53
C THR A 33 5.67 17.86 -11.50
N VAL A 34 6.07 18.38 -10.33
CA VAL A 34 6.59 17.58 -9.23
C VAL A 34 5.46 16.77 -8.56
N ALA A 35 4.31 17.40 -8.32
CA ALA A 35 3.15 16.78 -7.69
C ALA A 35 2.61 15.61 -8.52
N LYS A 36 2.51 15.77 -9.84
CA LYS A 36 2.08 14.70 -10.75
C LYS A 36 2.95 13.45 -10.60
N ASN A 37 4.28 13.60 -10.75
CA ASN A 37 5.23 12.49 -10.65
C ASN A 37 5.18 11.83 -9.25
N ALA A 38 5.03 12.64 -8.21
CA ALA A 38 4.94 12.15 -6.84
C ALA A 38 3.66 11.33 -6.60
N VAL A 39 2.51 11.79 -7.11
CA VAL A 39 1.23 11.11 -6.98
C VAL A 39 1.22 9.79 -7.76
N GLU A 40 1.75 9.78 -8.99
CA GLU A 40 1.86 8.56 -9.80
C GLU A 40 2.70 7.49 -9.10
N LYS A 41 3.86 7.87 -8.54
CA LYS A 41 4.70 6.97 -7.75
C LYS A 41 4.01 6.49 -6.47
N ALA A 42 3.27 7.36 -5.78
CA ALA A 42 2.51 6.99 -4.60
C ALA A 42 1.40 5.97 -4.91
N MET A 43 0.73 6.10 -6.07
CA MET A 43 -0.29 5.14 -6.51
C MET A 43 0.31 3.76 -6.80
N GLN A 44 1.51 3.71 -7.41
CA GLN A 44 2.24 2.45 -7.62
C GLN A 44 2.59 1.77 -6.30
N TYR A 45 3.11 2.53 -5.33
CA TYR A 45 3.40 1.99 -3.99
C TYR A 45 2.14 1.51 -3.28
N ALA A 46 1.04 2.28 -3.32
CA ALA A 46 -0.23 1.86 -2.73
C ALA A 46 -0.70 0.51 -3.30
N TYR A 47 -0.57 0.29 -4.62
CA TYR A 47 -0.92 -0.98 -5.23
C TYR A 47 -0.05 -2.14 -4.72
N ARG A 48 1.28 -1.98 -4.75
CA ARG A 48 2.24 -2.98 -4.27
C ARG A 48 2.03 -3.30 -2.80
N ASP A 49 1.90 -2.27 -1.97
CA ASP A 49 1.88 -2.40 -0.52
C ASP A 49 0.58 -3.02 0.00
N ARG A 50 -0.54 -2.93 -0.74
CA ARG A 50 -1.74 -3.74 -0.46
C ARG A 50 -1.46 -5.24 -0.51
N ARG A 51 -0.61 -5.70 -1.43
CA ARG A 51 -0.20 -7.12 -1.51
C ARG A 51 0.79 -7.46 -0.40
N ASN A 52 1.76 -6.57 -0.12
CA ASN A 52 2.73 -6.78 0.94
C ASN A 52 2.09 -6.80 2.34
N LYS A 53 1.07 -5.96 2.59
CA LYS A 53 0.33 -5.91 3.87
C LYS A 53 -0.14 -7.31 4.28
N LYS A 54 -0.72 -8.07 3.35
CA LYS A 54 -1.17 -9.46 3.61
C LYS A 54 -0.03 -10.36 4.11
N ARG A 55 1.17 -10.23 3.51
CA ARG A 55 2.37 -10.99 3.91
C ARG A 55 2.88 -10.55 5.27
N THR A 56 2.92 -9.24 5.53
CA THR A 56 3.36 -8.70 6.84
C THR A 56 2.48 -9.16 7.99
N PHE A 57 1.15 -9.20 7.80
CA PHE A 57 0.23 -9.72 8.81
C PHE A 57 0.40 -11.23 9.01
N ARG A 58 0.57 -12.00 7.94
CA ARG A 58 0.87 -13.43 8.06
C ARG A 58 2.14 -13.68 8.86
N ALA A 59 3.21 -12.93 8.59
CA ALA A 59 4.46 -13.04 9.35
C ALA A 59 4.26 -12.70 10.83
N LEU A 60 3.49 -11.64 11.14
CA LEU A 60 3.14 -11.28 12.52
C LEU A 60 2.34 -12.39 13.22
N TRP A 61 1.37 -13.00 12.54
CA TRP A 61 0.60 -14.11 13.10
C TRP A 61 1.46 -15.33 13.37
N ILE A 62 2.35 -15.69 12.45
CA ILE A 62 3.32 -16.78 12.65
C ILE A 62 4.19 -16.50 13.87
N ALA A 63 4.71 -15.27 14.02
CA ALA A 63 5.53 -14.89 15.16
C ALA A 63 4.77 -15.01 16.49
N ARG A 64 3.50 -14.56 16.53
CA ARG A 64 2.63 -14.67 17.72
C ARG A 64 2.31 -16.13 18.07
N ILE A 65 1.99 -16.95 17.07
CA ILE A 65 1.74 -18.39 17.28
C ILE A 65 3.00 -19.09 17.76
N ASN A 66 4.16 -18.80 17.16
CA ASN A 66 5.44 -19.37 17.57
C ASN A 66 5.78 -19.02 19.02
N ALA A 67 5.53 -17.78 19.45
CA ALA A 67 5.71 -17.39 20.84
C ALA A 67 4.82 -18.21 21.79
N GLY A 68 3.56 -18.43 21.43
CA GLY A 68 2.65 -19.30 22.20
C GLY A 68 3.08 -20.77 22.22
N ALA A 69 3.43 -21.34 21.07
CA ALA A 69 3.87 -22.74 20.97
C ALA A 69 5.12 -23.02 21.79
N ARG A 70 6.06 -22.07 21.84
CA ARG A 70 7.29 -22.19 22.63
C ARG A 70 7.05 -22.28 24.13
N LEU A 71 5.98 -21.67 24.65
CA LEU A 71 5.59 -21.82 26.07
C LEU A 71 5.22 -23.27 26.41
N HIS A 72 4.82 -24.05 25.41
CA HIS A 72 4.47 -25.46 25.55
C HIS A 72 5.60 -26.39 25.04
N GLY A 73 6.83 -25.90 24.88
CA GLY A 73 7.97 -26.70 24.45
C GLY A 73 7.98 -27.10 22.97
N LEU A 74 7.06 -26.57 22.16
CA LEU A 74 6.95 -26.88 20.73
C LEU A 74 7.47 -25.71 19.87
N SER A 75 8.03 -26.03 18.70
CA SER A 75 8.30 -25.03 17.66
C SER A 75 7.06 -24.80 16.77
N TYR A 76 6.96 -23.62 16.15
CA TYR A 76 5.90 -23.34 15.17
C TYR A 76 5.80 -24.40 14.05
N SER A 77 6.94 -24.92 13.57
CA SER A 77 6.97 -25.90 12.48
C SER A 77 6.32 -27.23 12.90
N GLN A 78 6.67 -27.73 14.09
CA GLN A 78 6.08 -28.93 14.67
C GLN A 78 4.58 -28.74 14.91
N PHE A 79 4.21 -27.65 15.59
CA PHE A 79 2.81 -27.32 15.87
C PHE A 79 1.97 -27.25 14.58
N TYR A 80 2.43 -26.51 13.57
CA TYR A 80 1.71 -26.37 12.30
C TYR A 80 1.62 -27.71 11.53
N GLY A 81 2.70 -28.50 11.53
CA GLY A 81 2.72 -29.83 10.93
C GLY A 81 1.68 -30.76 11.56
N GLU A 82 1.65 -30.84 12.88
CA GLU A 82 0.68 -31.67 13.62
C GLU A 82 -0.77 -31.25 13.38
N THR A 83 -1.06 -29.94 13.41
CA THR A 83 -2.43 -29.44 13.15
C THR A 83 -2.92 -29.78 11.75
N LYS A 84 -2.03 -29.75 10.74
CA LYS A 84 -2.38 -30.09 9.36
C LYS A 84 -2.64 -31.59 9.18
N SER A 85 -1.85 -32.44 9.82
CA SER A 85 -2.02 -33.90 9.75
C SER A 85 -3.29 -34.38 10.45
N LYS A 86 -3.70 -33.74 11.56
CA LYS A 86 -4.90 -34.12 12.33
C LYS A 86 -6.23 -33.65 11.71
N SER A 87 -6.19 -32.80 10.69
CA SER A 87 -7.41 -32.26 10.04
C SER A 87 -7.82 -33.04 8.78
N HIS A 88 -7.13 -34.15 8.48
CA HIS A 88 -7.52 -35.16 7.49
C HIS A 88 -7.88 -36.44 8.24
#